data_AF-A0A450T6U9-F1
#
_entry.id   AF-A0A450T6U9-F1
#
_cell.length_a   1.000
_cell.length_b   1.000
_cell.length_c   1.000
_cell.angle_alpha   90.00
_cell.angle_beta   90.00
_cell.angle_gamma   90.00
#
_symmetry.space_group_name_H-M   'P 1'
#
loop_
_entity.id
_entity.type
_entity.pdbx_description
1 polymer ?
#
loop_
_entity_poly.entity_id
_entity_poly.type
_entity_poly.pdbx_seq_one_letter_code
_entity_poly.pdbx_strand_id
1 'polypeptide(L)'
;PQKRGALSYHPIMAFCCETKEVLQAWLRAGNAYTSNGIMEFMKQLLAHLPNRTRIIFRGDSGFFAGSLLAMLESKGHGYLIKVKLKNLVALMDKQVWTPIPNQPGWEQCEFEHECSGWGKPRRFVAVRIEEEKQPSKQQELFDNRQYKYFCYVTTEALCPWDTHKKYGERATCETWVEETKSQMGICHIRTGEFLANSALFQCAILAYNVMRWMALMSANTTLRQWEITTIRTFLIRVAGKLVTSARQLILKAPGDLLYQKEWSAWVAVGSIS
;
A
#
# COMPACT_ATOMS: atom_id res chain seq x y z
N PRO A 1 -3.00 -1.26 -17.11
CA PRO A 1 -3.39 0.02 -17.77
C PRO A 1 -4.42 -0.23 -18.88
N GLN A 2 -5.60 0.39 -18.79
CA GLN A 2 -6.75 0.15 -19.68
C GLN A 2 -6.68 0.94 -21.01
N LYS A 3 -5.61 1.70 -21.25
CA LYS A 3 -5.32 2.36 -22.54
C LYS A 3 -3.81 2.30 -22.81
N ARG A 4 -3.39 1.63 -23.89
CA ARG A 4 -2.01 1.68 -24.39
C ARG A 4 -1.79 3.01 -25.11
N GLY A 5 -0.74 3.76 -24.75
CA GLY A 5 -0.31 4.98 -25.46
C GLY A 5 -0.66 6.33 -24.81
N ALA A 6 -1.37 6.35 -23.68
CA ALA A 6 -1.57 7.60 -22.93
C ALA A 6 -0.34 7.94 -22.08
N LEU A 7 0.14 9.19 -22.14
CA LEU A 7 1.13 9.74 -21.22
C LEU A 7 0.57 9.62 -19.79
N SER A 8 0.99 8.59 -19.07
CA SER A 8 0.58 8.36 -17.68
C SER A 8 1.82 8.32 -16.80
N TYR A 9 1.72 8.94 -15.63
CA TYR A 9 2.73 8.79 -14.61
C TYR A 9 2.50 7.51 -13.82
N HIS A 10 3.59 6.89 -13.37
CA HIS A 10 3.56 5.65 -12.59
C HIS A 10 4.15 5.89 -11.20
N PRO A 11 3.41 6.58 -10.31
CA PRO A 11 3.93 6.90 -9.00
C PRO A 11 4.24 5.63 -8.20
N ILE A 12 5.24 5.72 -7.34
CA ILE A 12 5.52 4.73 -6.30
C ILE A 12 5.36 5.42 -4.94
N MET A 13 4.68 4.75 -4.02
CA MET A 13 4.38 5.28 -2.69
C MET A 13 4.58 4.17 -1.65
N ALA A 14 5.07 4.55 -0.48
CA ALA A 14 5.17 3.71 0.70
C ALA A 14 4.35 4.33 1.82
N PHE A 15 3.46 3.52 2.40
CA PHE A 15 2.60 3.91 3.49
C PHE A 15 3.01 3.20 4.78
N CYS A 16 2.90 3.90 5.91
CA CYS A 16 2.85 3.28 7.22
C CYS A 16 1.46 2.66 7.38
N CYS A 17 1.40 1.35 7.63
CA CYS A 17 0.13 0.63 7.61
C CYS A 17 -0.75 0.93 8.83
N GLU A 18 -0.11 1.23 9.95
CA GLU A 18 -0.70 1.50 11.24
C GLU A 18 -1.30 2.90 11.30
N THR A 19 -0.61 3.87 10.69
CA THR A 19 -0.97 5.28 10.78
C THR A 19 -1.48 5.88 9.48
N LYS A 20 -1.45 5.13 8.37
CA LYS A 20 -1.82 5.56 7.01
C LYS A 20 -0.97 6.71 6.45
N GLU A 21 0.11 7.10 7.10
CA GLU A 21 0.99 8.17 6.62
C GLU A 21 1.76 7.72 5.38
N VAL A 22 1.99 8.64 4.43
CA VAL A 22 2.93 8.41 3.33
C VAL A 22 4.34 8.68 3.84
N LEU A 23 5.15 7.63 3.92
CA LEU A 23 6.54 7.71 4.38
C LEU A 23 7.50 8.13 3.26
N GLN A 24 7.19 7.77 2.03
CA GLN A 24 7.98 8.14 0.85
C GLN A 24 7.11 8.03 -0.40
N ALA A 25 7.31 8.93 -1.36
CA ALA A 25 6.61 8.88 -2.63
C ALA A 25 7.43 9.51 -3.76
N TRP A 26 7.50 8.85 -4.91
CA TRP A 26 8.11 9.39 -6.13
C TRP A 26 7.13 9.38 -7.29
N LEU A 27 7.11 10.47 -8.05
CA LEU A 27 6.49 10.50 -9.37
C LEU A 27 7.48 9.89 -10.38
N ARG A 28 7.03 8.94 -11.21
CA ARG A 28 7.86 8.34 -12.26
C ARG A 28 7.22 8.52 -13.63
N ALA A 29 8.05 8.70 -14.65
CA ALA A 29 7.61 8.66 -16.04
C ALA A 29 7.02 7.28 -16.37
N GLY A 30 5.98 7.23 -17.21
CA GLY A 30 5.21 6.00 -17.52
C GLY A 30 5.99 4.84 -18.13
N ASN A 31 7.22 5.08 -18.60
CA ASN A 31 8.10 4.04 -19.14
C ASN A 31 8.92 3.31 -18.06
N ALA A 32 8.82 3.71 -16.79
CA ALA A 32 9.57 3.09 -15.70
C ALA A 32 8.91 1.76 -15.26
N TYR A 33 9.66 0.65 -15.37
CA TYR A 33 9.24 -0.65 -14.85
C TYR A 33 9.07 -0.61 -13.32
N THR A 34 8.12 -1.37 -12.76
CA THR A 34 7.70 -1.27 -11.36
C THR A 34 8.85 -1.42 -10.35
N SER A 35 9.82 -2.31 -10.61
CA SER A 35 10.99 -2.53 -9.76
C SER A 35 12.16 -1.57 -10.02
N ASN A 36 12.16 -0.82 -11.12
CA ASN A 36 13.25 0.13 -11.40
C ASN A 36 13.22 1.26 -10.36
N GLY A 37 14.33 1.43 -9.66
CA GLY A 37 14.51 2.44 -8.61
C GLY A 37 14.01 2.04 -7.22
N ILE A 38 13.52 0.81 -7.00
CA ILE A 38 13.04 0.41 -5.66
C ILE A 38 14.15 0.43 -4.61
N MET A 39 15.37 0.09 -5.00
CA MET A 39 16.52 0.07 -4.09
C MET A 39 16.82 1.48 -3.59
N GLU A 40 16.86 2.45 -4.50
CA GLU A 40 17.10 3.86 -4.22
C GLU A 40 15.93 4.46 -3.43
N PHE A 41 14.70 4.10 -3.80
CA PHE A 41 13.49 4.49 -3.09
C PHE A 41 13.53 4.03 -1.63
N MET A 42 13.87 2.76 -1.40
CA MET A 42 13.98 2.20 -0.05
C MET A 42 15.18 2.75 0.71
N LYS A 43 16.33 2.98 0.07
CA LYS A 43 17.48 3.65 0.71
C LYS A 43 17.09 5.03 1.23
N GLN A 44 16.39 5.83 0.44
CA GLN A 44 15.90 7.14 0.89
C GLN A 44 14.87 7.02 2.01
N LEU A 45 13.88 6.13 1.89
CA LEU A 45 12.89 5.89 2.95
C LEU A 45 13.57 5.53 4.27
N LEU A 46 14.50 4.58 4.25
CA LEU A 46 15.20 4.11 5.43
C LEU A 46 16.12 5.18 6.03
N ALA A 47 16.67 6.08 5.22
CA ALA A 47 17.48 7.20 5.71
C ALA A 47 16.64 8.24 6.49
N HIS A 48 15.33 8.33 6.25
CA HIS A 48 14.42 9.20 6.98
C HIS A 48 13.87 8.58 8.27
N LEU A 49 14.02 7.26 8.44
CA LEU A 49 13.54 6.56 9.63
C LEU A 49 14.64 6.54 10.71
N PRO A 50 14.27 6.57 12.00
CA PRO A 50 15.23 6.35 13.06
C PRO A 50 15.95 5.01 12.89
N ASN A 51 17.29 4.98 13.06
CA ASN A 51 18.11 3.78 12.86
C ASN A 51 17.68 2.55 13.70
N ARG A 52 16.95 2.77 14.79
CA ARG A 52 16.42 1.72 15.68
C ARG A 52 15.11 1.08 15.22
N THR A 53 14.47 1.64 14.18
CA THR A 53 13.15 1.19 13.73
C THR A 53 13.29 0.02 12.77
N ARG A 54 12.90 -1.17 13.21
CA ARG A 54 12.70 -2.31 12.31
C ARG A 54 11.38 -2.13 11.55
N ILE A 55 11.43 -2.21 10.23
CA ILE A 55 10.23 -2.24 9.38
C ILE A 55 9.99 -3.65 8.80
N ILE A 56 8.75 -3.91 8.41
CA ILE A 56 8.37 -5.09 7.60
C ILE A 56 7.85 -4.56 6.27
N PHE A 57 8.66 -4.71 5.21
CA PHE A 57 8.27 -4.26 3.87
C PHE A 57 7.22 -5.20 3.27
N ARG A 58 6.02 -4.68 2.97
CA ARG A 58 4.98 -5.42 2.25
C ARG A 58 4.97 -5.04 0.77
N GLY A 59 5.10 -6.02 -0.12
CA GLY A 59 5.24 -5.82 -1.58
C GLY A 59 4.41 -6.78 -2.43
N ASP A 60 3.93 -6.35 -3.59
CA ASP A 60 3.41 -7.26 -4.62
C ASP A 60 4.55 -7.94 -5.40
N SER A 61 4.20 -8.78 -6.36
CA SER A 61 5.17 -9.55 -7.15
C SER A 61 6.06 -8.71 -8.07
N GLY A 62 5.74 -7.44 -8.28
CA GLY A 62 6.63 -6.46 -8.92
C GLY A 62 7.84 -6.11 -8.05
N PHE A 63 7.79 -6.35 -6.73
CA PHE A 63 8.89 -6.13 -5.80
C PHE A 63 9.63 -7.42 -5.41
N PHE A 64 9.30 -8.56 -6.04
CA PHE A 64 9.99 -9.83 -5.83
C PHE A 64 11.38 -9.84 -6.50
N ALA A 65 12.33 -9.13 -5.89
CA ALA A 65 13.69 -8.95 -6.39
C ALA A 65 14.72 -9.32 -5.31
N GLY A 66 15.65 -10.23 -5.63
CA GLY A 66 16.65 -10.73 -4.67
C GLY A 66 17.54 -9.65 -4.06
N SER A 67 17.87 -8.61 -4.83
CA SER A 67 18.64 -7.45 -4.36
C SER A 67 17.91 -6.64 -3.29
N LEU A 68 16.59 -6.45 -3.43
CA LEU A 68 15.75 -5.78 -2.43
C LEU A 68 15.70 -6.59 -1.13
N LEU A 69 15.46 -7.90 -1.24
CA LEU A 69 15.42 -8.80 -0.09
C LEU A 69 16.76 -8.79 0.66
N ALA A 70 17.88 -8.93 -0.07
CA ALA A 70 19.23 -8.88 0.51
C ALA A 70 19.53 -7.55 1.22
N MET A 71 19.11 -6.42 0.63
CA MET A 71 19.31 -5.11 1.25
C MET A 71 18.51 -4.95 2.54
N LEU A 72 17.24 -5.37 2.55
CA LEU A 72 16.40 -5.34 3.76
C LEU A 72 17.01 -6.20 4.87
N GLU A 73 17.44 -7.42 4.54
CA GLU A 73 18.10 -8.33 5.47
C GLU A 73 19.40 -7.75 6.02
N SER A 74 20.24 -7.15 5.17
CA SER A 74 21.53 -6.54 5.59
C SER A 74 21.35 -5.39 6.59
N LYS A 75 20.15 -4.78 6.61
CA LYS A 75 19.77 -3.70 7.53
C LYS A 75 18.88 -4.17 8.68
N GLY A 76 18.64 -5.49 8.81
CA GLY A 76 17.81 -6.06 9.88
C GLY A 76 16.30 -5.83 9.70
N HIS A 77 15.85 -5.45 8.50
CA HIS A 77 14.44 -5.25 8.18
C HIS A 77 13.78 -6.56 7.71
N GLY A 78 12.49 -6.69 7.98
CA GLY A 78 11.68 -7.80 7.50
C GLY A 78 10.98 -7.49 6.18
N TYR A 79 10.37 -8.52 5.60
CA TYR A 79 9.53 -8.37 4.42
C TYR A 79 8.44 -9.44 4.35
N LEU A 80 7.39 -9.13 3.58
CA LEU A 80 6.34 -10.02 3.15
C LEU A 80 5.97 -9.64 1.71
N ILE A 81 6.44 -10.42 0.73
CA ILE A 81 6.30 -10.10 -0.69
C ILE A 81 5.61 -11.24 -1.44
N LYS A 82 4.59 -10.92 -2.25
CA LYS A 82 3.96 -11.91 -3.13
C LYS A 82 4.94 -12.36 -4.20
N VAL A 83 4.99 -13.66 -4.44
CA VAL A 83 5.94 -14.26 -5.37
C VAL A 83 5.42 -14.23 -6.81
N LYS A 84 6.32 -14.03 -7.77
CA LYS A 84 6.02 -14.15 -9.21
C LYS A 84 6.08 -15.62 -9.62
N LEU A 85 4.91 -16.26 -9.72
CA LEU A 85 4.80 -17.72 -9.85
C LEU A 85 5.34 -18.32 -11.16
N LYS A 86 5.56 -17.53 -12.23
CA LYS A 86 5.83 -18.05 -13.60
C LYS A 86 6.92 -19.14 -13.67
N ASN A 87 7.94 -19.06 -12.83
CA ASN A 87 9.06 -19.99 -12.83
C ASN A 87 9.08 -20.94 -11.61
N LEU A 88 8.03 -20.90 -10.77
CA LEU A 88 7.98 -21.61 -9.49
C LEU A 88 6.78 -22.58 -9.39
N VAL A 89 5.92 -22.66 -10.41
CA VAL A 89 4.80 -23.62 -10.42
C VAL A 89 5.29 -25.05 -10.26
N ALA A 90 6.24 -25.49 -11.09
CA ALA A 90 6.81 -26.83 -10.99
C ALA A 90 7.54 -27.11 -9.66
N LEU A 91 7.98 -26.06 -8.96
CA LEU A 91 8.54 -26.21 -7.60
C LEU A 91 7.41 -26.42 -6.58
N MET A 92 6.33 -25.66 -6.68
CA MET A 92 5.15 -25.76 -5.81
C MET A 92 4.45 -27.11 -5.93
N ASP A 93 4.39 -27.69 -7.14
CA ASP A 93 3.78 -29.00 -7.38
C ASP A 93 4.55 -30.15 -6.70
N LYS A 94 5.85 -29.94 -6.39
CA LYS A 94 6.69 -30.91 -5.67
C LYS A 94 6.61 -30.78 -4.15
N GLN A 95 5.96 -29.74 -3.64
CA GLN A 95 5.87 -29.52 -2.19
C GLN A 95 4.82 -30.42 -1.56
N VAL A 96 5.00 -30.73 -0.27
CA VAL A 96 4.00 -31.42 0.52
C VAL A 96 2.96 -30.40 1.00
N TRP A 97 1.70 -30.62 0.62
CA TRP A 97 0.58 -29.76 0.98
C TRP A 97 -0.20 -30.37 2.13
N THR A 98 -0.57 -29.54 3.09
CA THR A 98 -1.35 -29.95 4.27
C THR A 98 -2.65 -29.16 4.34
N PRO A 99 -3.79 -29.78 4.71
CA PRO A 99 -5.05 -29.07 4.83
C PRO A 99 -4.98 -28.02 5.95
N ILE A 100 -5.64 -26.88 5.72
CA ILE A 100 -5.72 -25.81 6.72
C ILE A 100 -6.89 -26.09 7.67
N PRO A 101 -6.69 -26.15 9.00
CA PRO A 101 -7.77 -26.37 9.96
C PRO A 101 -8.89 -25.34 9.80
N ASN A 102 -10.14 -25.81 9.80
CA ASN A 102 -11.35 -25.00 9.67
C ASN A 102 -11.44 -24.17 8.37
N GLN A 103 -10.71 -24.55 7.31
CA GLN A 103 -10.77 -23.91 5.99
C GLN A 103 -10.92 -24.99 4.89
N PRO A 104 -12.14 -25.48 4.64
CA PRO A 104 -12.39 -26.52 3.63
C PRO A 104 -11.86 -26.12 2.25
N GLY A 105 -11.20 -27.05 1.56
CA GLY A 105 -10.64 -26.84 0.22
C GLY A 105 -9.33 -26.03 0.19
N TRP A 106 -8.87 -25.50 1.33
CA TRP A 106 -7.58 -24.82 1.43
C TRP A 106 -6.48 -25.73 1.96
N GLU A 107 -5.33 -25.62 1.32
CA GLU A 107 -4.12 -26.31 1.73
C GLU A 107 -2.96 -25.32 1.83
N GLN A 108 -1.97 -25.65 2.64
CA GLN A 108 -0.79 -24.85 2.87
C GLN A 108 0.50 -25.67 2.79
N CYS A 109 1.58 -24.98 2.45
CA CYS A 109 2.93 -25.50 2.57
C CYS A 109 3.93 -24.39 2.95
N GLU A 110 5.07 -24.82 3.48
CA GLU A 110 6.21 -23.98 3.80
C GLU A 110 7.46 -24.69 3.30
N PHE A 111 8.36 -23.93 2.69
CA PHE A 111 9.61 -24.46 2.15
C PHE A 111 10.68 -23.38 2.05
N GLU A 112 11.93 -23.79 1.98
CA GLU A 112 13.03 -22.89 1.63
C GLU A 112 13.42 -23.05 0.17
N HIS A 113 13.71 -21.93 -0.48
CA HIS A 113 14.16 -21.96 -1.86
C HIS A 113 15.13 -20.81 -2.15
N GLU A 114 16.11 -21.10 -3.00
CA GLU A 114 17.03 -20.11 -3.54
C GLU A 114 16.72 -19.89 -5.03
N CYS A 115 16.23 -18.71 -5.38
CA CYS A 115 16.06 -18.36 -6.78
C CYS A 115 17.41 -18.01 -7.42
N SER A 116 17.51 -18.18 -8.73
CA SER A 116 18.71 -17.82 -9.49
C SER A 116 19.17 -16.38 -9.22
N GLY A 117 20.46 -16.21 -8.93
CA GLY A 117 21.09 -14.93 -8.60
C GLY A 117 20.91 -14.49 -7.14
N TRP A 118 20.29 -15.31 -6.28
CA TRP A 118 20.29 -15.07 -4.84
C TRP A 118 21.58 -15.62 -4.24
N GLY A 119 22.01 -15.07 -3.10
CA GLY A 119 23.19 -15.55 -2.37
C GLY A 119 22.87 -16.49 -1.20
N LYS A 120 21.58 -16.82 -1.00
CA LYS A 120 21.11 -17.73 0.05
C LYS A 120 19.65 -18.14 -0.19
N PRO A 121 19.23 -19.30 0.34
CA PRO A 121 17.82 -19.67 0.39
C PRO A 121 17.03 -18.71 1.28
N ARG A 122 15.74 -18.57 0.98
CA ARG A 122 14.78 -17.81 1.81
C ARG A 122 13.54 -18.64 2.07
N ARG A 123 12.83 -18.28 3.12
CA ARG A 123 11.55 -18.89 3.51
C ARG A 123 10.44 -18.46 2.56
N PHE A 124 9.76 -19.46 2.01
CA PHE A 124 8.53 -19.32 1.23
C PHE A 124 7.38 -19.97 1.99
N VAL A 125 6.23 -19.33 1.94
CA VAL A 125 4.97 -19.90 2.41
C VAL A 125 3.96 -19.80 1.29
N ALA A 126 3.16 -20.84 1.12
CA ALA A 126 2.13 -20.85 0.10
C ALA A 126 0.83 -21.46 0.62
N VAL A 127 -0.26 -20.97 0.04
CA VAL A 127 -1.60 -21.53 0.21
C VAL A 127 -2.20 -21.78 -1.16
N ARG A 128 -3.02 -22.81 -1.28
CA ARG A 128 -3.78 -23.09 -2.49
C ARG A 128 -5.22 -23.43 -2.15
N ILE A 129 -6.11 -23.10 -3.06
CA ILE A 129 -7.53 -23.48 -3.00
C ILE A 129 -7.88 -24.21 -4.28
N GLU A 130 -8.64 -25.30 -4.16
CA GLU A 130 -9.21 -26.01 -5.30
C GLU A 130 -10.25 -25.12 -6.01
N GLU A 131 -10.09 -24.92 -7.32
CA GLU A 131 -11.07 -24.21 -8.14
C GLU A 131 -12.13 -25.20 -8.64
N GLU A 132 -13.41 -24.84 -8.47
CA GLU A 132 -14.51 -25.54 -9.13
C GLU A 132 -14.36 -25.36 -10.65
N LYS A 133 -14.25 -26.48 -11.38
CA LYS A 133 -14.19 -26.45 -12.85
C LYS A 133 -15.42 -25.71 -13.39
N GLN A 134 -15.22 -24.58 -14.08
CA GLN A 134 -16.26 -24.10 -14.98
C GLN A 134 -16.46 -25.16 -16.09
N PRO A 135 -17.70 -25.55 -16.41
CA PRO A 135 -17.94 -26.57 -17.43
C PRO A 135 -17.48 -26.04 -18.79
N SER A 136 -16.28 -26.45 -19.21
CA SER A 136 -15.77 -26.22 -20.56
C SER A 136 -16.17 -27.40 -21.45
N LYS A 137 -16.51 -27.11 -22.72
CA LYS A 137 -17.05 -28.07 -23.70
C LYS A 137 -16.07 -29.17 -24.15
N GLN A 138 -14.88 -29.26 -23.57
CA GLN A 138 -13.92 -30.34 -23.83
C GLN A 138 -13.66 -31.09 -22.53
N GLN A 139 -14.35 -32.22 -22.39
CA GLN A 139 -14.09 -33.21 -21.34
C GLN A 139 -12.76 -33.90 -21.63
N GLU A 140 -11.67 -33.37 -21.09
CA GLU A 140 -10.44 -34.14 -20.96
C GLU A 140 -10.61 -35.15 -19.81
N LEU A 141 -10.40 -36.43 -20.12
CA LEU A 141 -10.60 -37.62 -19.27
C LEU A 141 -9.70 -37.72 -18.02
N PHE A 142 -9.02 -36.64 -17.63
CA PHE A 142 -8.14 -36.62 -16.46
C PHE A 142 -8.75 -35.76 -15.36
N ASP A 143 -8.82 -36.31 -14.15
CA ASP A 143 -9.25 -35.63 -12.93
C ASP A 143 -8.18 -34.62 -12.46
N ASN A 144 -7.87 -33.65 -13.33
CA ASN A 144 -6.94 -32.58 -13.04
C ASN A 144 -7.65 -31.57 -12.15
N ARG A 145 -7.55 -31.79 -10.83
CA ARG A 145 -7.88 -30.77 -9.83
C ARG A 145 -7.09 -29.50 -10.15
N GLN A 146 -7.78 -28.40 -10.42
CA GLN A 146 -7.15 -27.12 -10.69
C GLN A 146 -7.01 -26.37 -9.37
N TYR A 147 -5.81 -25.86 -9.10
CA TYR A 147 -5.53 -25.13 -7.88
C TYR A 147 -5.14 -23.69 -8.20
N LYS A 148 -5.70 -22.75 -7.44
CA LYS A 148 -5.24 -21.39 -7.41
C LYS A 148 -4.17 -21.22 -6.33
N TYR A 149 -2.96 -20.93 -6.75
CA TYR A 149 -1.81 -20.78 -5.86
C TYR A 149 -1.60 -19.32 -5.41
N PHE A 150 -1.29 -19.16 -4.13
CA PHE A 150 -0.77 -17.93 -3.55
C PHE A 150 0.54 -18.26 -2.83
N CYS A 151 1.63 -17.62 -3.24
CA CYS A 151 2.95 -17.85 -2.65
C CYS A 151 3.58 -16.52 -2.24
N TYR A 152 4.27 -16.55 -1.10
CA TYR A 152 4.88 -15.40 -0.47
C TYR A 152 6.30 -15.74 -0.03
N VAL A 153 7.21 -14.78 -0.16
CA VAL A 153 8.52 -14.82 0.49
C VAL A 153 8.44 -13.92 1.72
N THR A 154 8.85 -14.42 2.88
CA THR A 154 8.66 -13.71 4.15
C THR A 154 9.79 -13.96 5.14
N THR A 155 10.11 -12.96 5.96
CA THR A 155 10.98 -13.11 7.14
C THR A 155 10.22 -13.37 8.42
N GLU A 156 8.92 -13.05 8.45
CA GLU A 156 8.12 -13.12 9.66
C GLU A 156 7.76 -14.56 9.97
N ALA A 157 7.83 -14.96 11.24
CA ALA A 157 7.51 -16.31 11.73
C ALA A 157 5.99 -16.54 11.86
N LEU A 158 5.23 -16.18 10.83
CA LEU A 158 3.80 -16.45 10.73
C LEU A 158 3.57 -17.77 10.01
N CYS A 159 2.51 -18.51 10.38
CA CYS A 159 2.09 -19.68 9.62
C CYS A 159 1.65 -19.28 8.19
N PRO A 160 1.61 -20.21 7.22
CA PRO A 160 1.23 -19.88 5.85
C PRO A 160 -0.15 -19.21 5.74
N TRP A 161 -1.14 -19.70 6.49
CA TRP A 161 -2.49 -19.12 6.50
C TRP A 161 -2.53 -17.70 7.07
N ASP A 162 -1.87 -17.45 8.20
CA ASP A 162 -1.80 -16.11 8.79
C ASP A 162 -0.99 -15.16 7.90
N THR A 163 0.03 -15.66 7.21
CA THR A 163 0.77 -14.90 6.21
C THR A 163 -0.12 -14.49 5.04
N HIS A 164 -0.97 -15.41 4.56
CA HIS A 164 -1.95 -15.12 3.50
C HIS A 164 -2.94 -14.03 3.95
N LYS A 165 -3.49 -14.14 5.16
CA LYS A 165 -4.37 -13.11 5.76
C LYS A 165 -3.66 -11.77 5.93
N LYS A 166 -2.43 -11.77 6.45
CA LYS A 166 -1.62 -10.57 6.66
C LYS A 166 -1.25 -9.88 5.35
N TYR A 167 -1.05 -10.66 4.29
CA TYR A 167 -0.92 -10.12 2.95
C TYR A 167 -2.24 -9.53 2.45
N GLY A 168 -3.38 -10.15 2.76
CA GLY A 168 -4.72 -9.63 2.43
C GLY A 168 -4.98 -8.21 2.95
N GLU A 169 -4.48 -7.86 4.13
CA GLU A 169 -4.53 -6.49 4.66
C GLU A 169 -3.83 -5.44 3.76
N ARG A 170 -2.94 -5.87 2.84
CA ARG A 170 -2.34 -4.98 1.83
C ARG A 170 -3.39 -4.39 0.88
N ALA A 171 -4.51 -5.08 0.65
CA ALA A 171 -5.60 -4.54 -0.18
C ALA A 171 -6.03 -3.14 0.30
N THR A 172 -5.94 -2.88 1.61
CA THR A 172 -6.20 -1.56 2.19
C THR A 172 -5.20 -0.49 1.70
N CYS A 173 -3.92 -0.84 1.52
CA CYS A 173 -2.92 0.06 0.94
C CYS A 173 -3.19 0.38 -0.54
N GLU A 174 -3.68 -0.60 -1.31
CA GLU A 174 -4.08 -0.36 -2.71
C GLU A 174 -5.25 0.62 -2.79
N THR A 175 -6.24 0.49 -1.89
CA THR A 175 -7.31 1.46 -1.73
C THR A 175 -6.77 2.84 -1.40
N TRP A 176 -5.84 2.98 -0.45
CA TRP A 176 -5.24 4.28 -0.11
C TRP A 176 -4.47 4.89 -1.29
N VAL A 177 -3.75 4.09 -2.07
CA VAL A 177 -3.07 4.55 -3.29
C VAL A 177 -4.08 5.09 -4.29
N GLU A 178 -5.17 4.38 -4.56
CA GLU A 178 -6.21 4.80 -5.51
C GLU A 178 -6.99 6.03 -5.01
N GLU A 179 -7.29 6.10 -3.71
CA GLU A 179 -7.89 7.28 -3.08
C GLU A 179 -6.96 8.50 -3.18
N THR A 180 -5.67 8.31 -2.87
CA THR A 180 -4.65 9.36 -2.97
C THR A 180 -4.54 9.87 -4.40
N LYS A 181 -4.51 8.97 -5.39
CA LYS A 181 -4.49 9.33 -6.82
C LYS A 181 -5.74 10.09 -7.25
N SER A 182 -6.92 9.61 -6.87
CA SER A 182 -8.21 10.15 -7.33
C SER A 182 -8.59 11.46 -6.65
N GLN A 183 -8.41 11.56 -5.33
CA GLN A 183 -8.98 12.66 -4.55
C GLN A 183 -8.06 13.88 -4.51
N MET A 184 -6.75 13.68 -4.43
CA MET A 184 -5.80 14.77 -4.27
C MET A 184 -5.31 15.33 -5.61
N GLY A 185 -5.84 14.84 -6.73
CA GLY A 185 -5.41 15.26 -8.06
C GLY A 185 -3.95 14.90 -8.37
N ILE A 186 -3.35 14.00 -7.58
CA ILE A 186 -1.91 13.75 -7.49
C ILE A 186 -1.30 13.28 -8.82
N CYS A 187 -2.09 12.62 -9.66
CA CYS A 187 -1.66 12.17 -10.99
C CYS A 187 -2.26 12.99 -12.13
N HIS A 188 -3.00 14.07 -11.86
CA HIS A 188 -3.50 14.94 -12.91
C HIS A 188 -2.35 15.80 -13.43
N ILE A 189 -1.94 15.53 -14.65
CA ILE A 189 -1.00 16.35 -15.42
C ILE A 189 -1.62 17.75 -15.53
N ARG A 190 -1.11 18.70 -14.75
CA ARG A 190 -1.54 20.10 -14.83
C ARG A 190 -0.66 20.92 -15.77
N THR A 191 0.53 20.39 -16.09
CA THR A 191 1.55 21.07 -16.89
C THR A 191 2.22 20.10 -17.86
N GLY A 192 2.85 20.61 -18.92
CA GLY A 192 3.68 19.82 -19.84
C GLY A 192 5.05 19.41 -19.27
N GLU A 193 5.41 19.89 -18.07
CA GLU A 193 6.73 19.72 -17.48
C GLU A 193 6.73 18.68 -16.35
N PHE A 194 7.65 17.71 -16.44
CA PHE A 194 7.76 16.65 -15.43
C PHE A 194 8.10 17.18 -14.04
N LEU A 195 9.04 18.13 -13.93
CA LEU A 195 9.48 18.67 -12.65
C LEU A 195 8.36 19.45 -11.95
N ALA A 196 7.59 20.25 -12.70
CA ALA A 196 6.43 20.95 -12.16
C ALA A 196 5.37 19.95 -11.65
N ASN A 197 5.07 18.91 -12.42
CA ASN A 197 4.14 17.86 -11.98
C ASN A 197 4.68 17.08 -10.76
N SER A 198 6.00 16.84 -10.69
CA SER A 198 6.64 16.21 -9.52
C SER A 198 6.56 17.09 -8.27
N ALA A 199 6.74 18.40 -8.40
CA ALA A 199 6.60 19.34 -7.29
C ALA A 199 5.14 19.38 -6.79
N LEU A 200 4.16 19.47 -7.70
CA LEU A 200 2.74 19.41 -7.35
C LEU A 200 2.37 18.09 -6.66
N PHE A 201 2.94 16.98 -7.15
CA PHE A 201 2.80 15.66 -6.53
C PHE A 201 3.29 15.68 -5.07
N GLN A 202 4.49 16.22 -4.81
CA GLN A 202 5.02 16.32 -3.44
C GLN A 202 4.18 17.24 -2.54
N CYS A 203 3.70 18.39 -3.05
CA CYS A 203 2.80 19.27 -2.30
C CYS A 203 1.51 18.56 -1.89
N ALA A 204 0.95 17.74 -2.77
CA ALA A 204 -0.25 16.98 -2.48
C ALA A 204 -0.01 15.83 -1.48
N ILE A 205 1.17 15.19 -1.51
CA ILE A 205 1.59 14.22 -0.48
C ILE A 205 1.75 14.93 0.88
N LEU A 206 2.36 16.12 0.90
CA LEU A 206 2.46 16.91 2.12
C LEU A 206 1.07 17.27 2.67
N ALA A 207 0.16 17.75 1.83
CA ALA A 207 -1.21 18.05 2.23
C ALA A 207 -1.94 16.81 2.79
N TYR A 208 -1.74 15.64 2.17
CA TYR A 208 -2.26 14.37 2.65
C TYR A 208 -1.74 14.07 4.07
N ASN A 209 -0.42 14.13 4.27
CA ASN A 209 0.20 13.82 5.55
C ASN A 209 -0.19 14.82 6.63
N VAL A 210 -0.27 16.11 6.33
CA VAL A 210 -0.72 17.14 7.27
C VAL A 210 -2.14 16.83 7.76
N MET A 211 -3.08 16.52 6.85
CA MET A 211 -4.43 16.14 7.26
C MET A 211 -4.43 14.87 8.11
N ARG A 212 -3.57 13.90 7.78
CA ARG A 212 -3.45 12.66 8.56
C ARG A 212 -2.87 12.93 9.95
N TRP A 213 -1.86 13.77 10.07
CA TRP A 213 -1.28 14.18 11.35
C TRP A 213 -2.27 14.92 12.22
N MET A 214 -3.04 15.85 11.67
CA MET A 214 -4.10 16.53 12.40
C MET A 214 -5.13 15.54 12.94
N ALA A 215 -5.53 14.54 12.16
CA ALA A 215 -6.41 13.48 12.63
C ALA A 215 -5.76 12.64 13.75
N LEU A 216 -4.51 12.19 13.57
CA LEU A 216 -3.77 11.36 14.53
C LEU A 216 -3.52 12.07 15.87
N MET A 217 -3.16 13.36 15.82
CA MET A 217 -2.91 14.19 17.00
C MET A 217 -4.21 14.60 17.71
N SER A 218 -5.36 14.57 17.02
CA SER A 218 -6.64 14.84 17.66
C SER A 218 -6.92 13.83 18.78
N ALA A 219 -7.54 14.27 19.88
CA ALA A 219 -7.98 13.39 20.96
C ALA A 219 -9.20 12.51 20.57
N ASN A 220 -9.75 12.70 19.37
CA ASN A 220 -10.97 12.04 18.91
C ASN A 220 -10.65 10.75 18.12
N THR A 221 -11.04 9.60 18.66
CA THR A 221 -10.79 8.28 18.07
C THR A 221 -11.54 8.06 16.75
N THR A 222 -12.73 8.62 16.59
CA THR A 222 -13.52 8.59 15.35
C THR A 222 -12.78 9.31 14.23
N LEU A 223 -12.27 10.51 14.50
CA LEU A 223 -11.53 11.32 13.54
C LEU A 223 -10.24 10.62 13.07
N ARG A 224 -9.54 9.90 13.97
CA ARG A 224 -8.36 9.08 13.61
C ARG A 224 -8.68 7.97 12.61
N GLN A 225 -9.91 7.47 12.59
CA GLN A 225 -10.34 6.40 11.70
C GLN A 225 -10.84 6.92 10.35
N TRP A 226 -11.22 8.19 10.25
CA TRP A 226 -11.73 8.79 9.02
C TRP A 226 -10.72 8.73 7.88
N GLU A 227 -11.25 8.46 6.69
CA GLU A 227 -10.51 8.63 5.45
C GLU A 227 -10.43 10.12 5.07
N ILE A 228 -9.42 10.47 4.28
CA ILE A 228 -9.17 11.87 3.90
C ILE A 228 -10.32 12.46 3.09
N THR A 229 -11.06 11.64 2.33
CA THR A 229 -12.27 12.09 1.65
C THR A 229 -13.33 12.58 2.64
N THR A 230 -13.50 11.88 3.76
CA THR A 230 -14.43 12.22 4.84
C THR A 230 -14.00 13.51 5.51
N ILE A 231 -12.72 13.62 5.88
CA ILE A 231 -12.12 14.84 6.45
C ILE A 231 -12.34 16.03 5.51
N ARG A 232 -12.01 15.87 4.22
CA ARG A 232 -12.16 16.94 3.22
C ARG A 232 -13.61 17.35 3.02
N THR A 233 -14.54 16.41 3.05
CA THR A 233 -15.97 16.70 2.82
C THR A 233 -16.59 17.40 4.01
N PHE A 234 -16.31 16.94 5.23
CA PHE A 234 -17.01 17.42 6.42
C PHE A 234 -16.29 18.51 7.20
N LEU A 235 -14.96 18.58 7.13
CA LEU A 235 -14.18 19.58 7.86
C LEU A 235 -13.65 20.69 6.93
N ILE A 236 -13.31 20.39 5.68
CA ILE A 236 -12.70 21.39 4.78
C ILE A 236 -13.73 22.03 3.84
N ARG A 237 -14.59 21.23 3.20
CA ARG A 237 -15.65 21.70 2.29
C ARG A 237 -16.86 22.21 3.05
N VAL A 238 -16.61 23.16 3.94
CA VAL A 238 -17.63 23.84 4.71
C VAL A 238 -17.94 25.17 4.03
N ALA A 239 -19.22 25.48 3.85
CA ALA A 239 -19.65 26.77 3.31
C ALA A 239 -19.27 27.90 4.28
N GLY A 240 -18.35 28.76 3.87
CA GLY A 240 -17.92 29.92 4.64
C GLY A 240 -18.27 31.23 3.93
N LYS A 241 -18.59 32.27 4.70
CA LYS A 241 -18.75 33.64 4.19
C LYS A 241 -17.51 34.45 4.53
N LEU A 242 -16.72 34.79 3.52
CA LEU A 242 -15.60 35.73 3.69
C LEU A 242 -16.18 37.15 3.78
N VAL A 243 -15.95 37.83 4.90
CA VAL A 243 -16.38 39.21 5.13
C VAL A 243 -15.18 40.07 5.47
N THR A 244 -15.19 41.32 5.02
CA THR A 244 -14.16 42.30 5.36
C THR A 244 -14.71 43.22 6.44
N SER A 245 -14.02 43.30 7.57
CA SER A 245 -14.37 44.23 8.66
C SER A 245 -13.09 44.88 9.17
N ALA A 246 -13.10 46.21 9.38
CA ALA A 246 -11.95 46.95 9.89
C ALA A 246 -10.59 46.65 9.20
N ARG A 247 -10.61 46.49 7.86
CA ARG A 247 -9.44 46.12 7.02
C ARG A 247 -8.87 44.71 7.28
N GLN A 248 -9.57 43.86 8.02
CA GLN A 248 -9.24 42.45 8.20
C GLN A 248 -10.21 41.55 7.43
N LEU A 249 -9.68 40.49 6.83
CA LEU A 249 -10.46 39.41 6.23
C LEU A 249 -10.88 38.42 7.31
N ILE A 250 -12.18 38.25 7.49
CA ILE A 250 -12.76 37.33 8.48
C ILE A 250 -13.54 36.26 7.71
N LEU A 251 -13.17 35.00 7.88
CA LEU A 251 -13.93 33.86 7.35
C LEU A 251 -14.97 33.43 8.39
N LYS A 252 -16.26 33.65 8.12
CA LYS A 252 -17.35 33.15 8.96
C LYS A 252 -17.75 31.74 8.52
N ALA A 253 -17.58 30.76 9.39
CA ALA A 253 -18.08 29.40 9.20
C ALA A 253 -19.48 29.24 9.85
N PRO A 254 -20.29 28.23 9.48
CA PRO A 254 -21.57 27.93 10.10
C PRO A 254 -21.36 27.57 11.58
N GLY A 255 -22.28 28.01 12.45
CA GLY A 255 -22.21 27.72 13.89
C GLY A 255 -22.41 26.24 14.23
N ASP A 256 -23.30 25.57 13.49
CA ASP A 256 -23.64 24.16 13.68
C ASP A 256 -23.09 23.32 12.52
N LEU A 257 -21.92 22.74 12.73
CA LEU A 257 -21.35 21.76 11.80
C LEU A 257 -21.89 20.37 12.13
N LEU A 258 -22.18 19.56 11.10
CA LEU A 258 -22.66 18.18 11.23
C LEU A 258 -21.81 17.32 12.20
N TYR A 259 -20.51 17.57 12.26
CA TYR A 259 -19.54 16.85 13.09
C TYR A 259 -18.80 17.80 14.03
N GLN A 260 -19.55 18.48 14.90
CA GLN A 260 -19.02 19.52 15.78
C GLN A 260 -17.97 18.99 16.77
N LYS A 261 -18.09 17.74 17.25
CA LYS A 261 -17.11 17.12 18.16
C LYS A 261 -15.77 16.89 17.46
N GLU A 262 -15.81 16.37 16.24
CA GLU A 262 -14.65 16.13 15.40
C GLU A 262 -14.00 17.45 14.95
N TRP A 263 -14.81 18.44 14.58
CA TRP A 263 -14.33 19.79 14.24
C TRP A 263 -13.63 20.46 15.42
N SER A 264 -14.22 20.45 16.61
CA SER A 264 -13.60 21.01 17.81
C SER A 264 -12.27 20.30 18.14
N ALA A 265 -12.24 18.96 18.04
CA ALA A 265 -11.01 18.19 18.24
C ALA A 265 -9.94 18.49 17.18
N TRP A 266 -10.35 18.74 15.92
CA TRP A 266 -9.46 19.10 14.82
C TRP A 266 -8.82 20.47 15.02
N VAL A 267 -9.62 21.49 15.36
CA VAL A 267 -9.13 22.86 15.62
C VAL A 267 -8.24 22.90 16.86
N ALA A 268 -8.56 22.12 17.90
CA ALA A 268 -7.76 22.05 19.12
C ALA A 268 -6.30 21.65 18.86
N VAL A 269 -6.01 20.85 17.81
CA VAL A 269 -4.63 20.49 17.44
C VAL A 269 -3.79 21.72 17.10
N GLY A 270 -4.37 22.72 16.43
CA GLY A 270 -3.67 23.96 16.07
C GLY A 270 -3.50 24.94 17.23
N SER A 271 -4.19 24.71 18.35
CA SER A 271 -4.13 25.53 19.56
C SER A 271 -3.19 24.98 20.63
N ILE A 272 -2.48 23.87 20.35
CA ILE A 272 -1.44 23.32 21.21
C ILE A 272 -0.18 24.19 21.00
N SER A 273 -0.16 25.35 21.65
CA SER A 273 1.00 26.25 21.77
C SER A 273 1.56 26.18 23.18
#